data_AF-A0A5S4F4S3-F1
#
_entry.id   AF-A0A5S4F4S3-F1
#
_cell.length_a   1.000
_cell.length_b   1.000
_cell.length_c   1.000
_cell.angle_alpha   90.00
_cell.angle_beta   90.00
_cell.angle_gamma   90.00
#
_symmetry.space_group_name_H-M   'P 1'
#
loop_
_entity.id
_entity.type
_entity.pdbx_description
1 polymer ?
#
loop_
_entity_poly.entity_id
_entity_poly.type
_entity_poly.pdbx_seq_one_letter_code
_entity_poly.pdbx_strand_id
1 'polypeptide(L)'
;MSVARHRLTGRLSVALPPEEAFVLFTPRGEERWVAGWRPRFPAPAGDDSAPGTVFETGEHGELTTWVVTGREAGWRVSYARLTPGSRAGTVTVEVGE
;
A
#
# COMPACT_ATOMS: atom_id res chain seq x y z
N MET A 1 -4.81 9.27 -27.62
CA MET A 1 -4.22 9.88 -26.43
C MET A 1 -3.06 9.00 -25.98
N SER A 2 -1.84 9.52 -25.87
CA SER A 2 -0.70 8.77 -25.32
C SER A 2 -0.83 8.77 -23.80
N VAL A 3 -0.91 7.59 -23.20
CA VAL A 3 -0.89 7.45 -21.73
C VAL A 3 0.57 7.50 -21.32
N ALA A 4 1.01 8.61 -20.73
CA ALA A 4 2.35 8.71 -20.17
C ALA A 4 2.43 7.84 -18.90
N ARG A 5 3.29 6.82 -18.90
CA ARG A 5 3.61 6.04 -17.71
C ARG A 5 4.77 6.71 -16.98
N HIS A 6 4.55 7.12 -15.74
CA HIS A 6 5.59 7.65 -14.88
C HIS A 6 6.08 6.58 -13.89
N ARG A 7 7.39 6.53 -13.64
CA ARG A 7 8.00 5.74 -12.57
C ARG A 7 8.70 6.70 -11.62
N LEU A 8 8.30 6.67 -10.35
CA LEU A 8 8.88 7.47 -9.29
C LEU A 8 9.46 6.54 -8.22
N THR A 9 10.56 6.94 -7.60
CA THR A 9 11.20 6.20 -6.51
C THR A 9 11.59 7.17 -5.41
N GLY A 10 11.35 6.79 -4.17
CA GLY A 10 11.79 7.50 -2.96
C GLY A 10 12.44 6.51 -2.00
N ARG A 11 13.30 7.02 -1.12
CA ARG A 11 13.95 6.24 -0.05
C ARG A 11 13.83 7.01 1.26
N LEU A 12 13.68 6.28 2.36
CA LEU A 12 13.68 6.84 3.70
C LEU A 12 14.38 5.89 4.67
N SER A 13 14.92 6.43 5.75
CA SER A 13 15.51 5.64 6.84
C SER A 13 14.50 5.50 7.97
N VAL A 14 14.28 4.26 8.41
CA VAL A 14 13.42 3.93 9.56
C VAL A 14 14.32 3.40 10.66
N ALA A 15 14.20 3.94 11.87
CA ALA A 15 15.03 3.55 13.02
C ALA A 15 14.52 2.26 13.69
N LEU A 16 14.28 1.22 12.89
CA LEU A 16 13.79 -0.09 13.31
C LEU A 16 14.46 -1.19 12.48
N PRO A 17 14.57 -2.43 13.01
CA PRO A 17 14.94 -3.59 12.20
C PRO A 17 14.00 -3.74 10.98
N PRO A 18 14.48 -4.26 9.84
CA PRO A 18 13.69 -4.36 8.61
C PRO A 18 12.32 -5.04 8.78
N GLU A 19 12.24 -6.12 9.56
CA GLU A 19 11.01 -6.86 9.80
C GLU A 19 9.96 -6.03 10.56
N GLU A 20 10.39 -5.21 11.51
CA GLU A 20 9.52 -4.31 12.28
C GLU A 20 9.13 -3.09 11.46
N ALA A 21 10.08 -2.50 10.72
CA ALA A 21 9.84 -1.39 9.83
C ALA A 21 8.83 -1.76 8.74
N PHE A 22 8.96 -2.95 8.15
CA PHE A 22 8.09 -3.43 7.08
C PHE A 22 6.62 -3.50 7.51
N VAL A 23 6.34 -3.90 8.75
CA VAL A 23 4.97 -3.95 9.28
C VAL A 23 4.30 -2.57 9.26
N LEU A 24 5.06 -1.47 9.37
CA LEU A 24 4.51 -0.11 9.32
C LEU A 24 3.98 0.28 7.93
N PHE A 25 4.34 -0.46 6.88
CA PHE A 25 3.92 -0.21 5.50
C PHE A 25 2.82 -1.17 5.03
N THR A 26 2.19 -1.93 5.93
CA THR A 26 0.96 -2.67 5.61
C THR A 26 -0.26 -1.75 5.77
N PRO A 27 -1.43 -2.13 5.22
CA PRO A 27 -2.63 -1.30 5.34
C PRO A 27 -2.97 -0.94 6.79
N ARG A 28 -2.99 -1.90 7.72
CA ARG A 28 -3.20 -1.63 9.16
C ARG A 28 -1.96 -1.08 9.84
N GLY A 29 -0.78 -1.36 9.31
CA GLY A 29 0.48 -0.78 9.77
C GLY A 29 0.47 0.74 9.70
N GLU A 30 0.02 1.27 8.56
CA GLU A 30 -0.05 2.72 8.32
C GLU A 30 -1.06 3.44 9.22
N GLU A 31 -2.10 2.76 9.73
CA GLU A 31 -3.02 3.35 10.73
C GLU A 31 -2.31 3.85 11.99
N ARG A 32 -1.15 3.27 12.31
CA ARG A 32 -0.38 3.57 13.53
C ARG A 32 0.34 4.92 13.46
N TRP A 33 0.58 5.45 12.26
CA TRP A 33 1.45 6.62 12.08
C TRP A 33 0.98 7.61 11.01
N VAL A 34 0.10 7.21 10.08
CA VAL A 34 -0.48 8.10 9.07
C VAL A 34 -1.79 8.68 9.60
N ALA A 35 -1.79 9.97 9.93
CA ALA A 35 -2.99 10.66 10.40
C ALA A 35 -4.12 10.58 9.36
N GLY A 36 -5.29 10.11 9.79
CA GLY A 36 -6.47 9.95 8.94
C GLY A 36 -6.49 8.68 8.07
N TRP A 37 -5.46 7.84 8.14
CA TRP A 37 -5.46 6.56 7.45
C TRP A 37 -6.39 5.57 8.15
N ARG A 38 -7.44 5.16 7.44
CA ARG A 38 -8.49 4.24 7.93
C ARG A 38 -8.88 3.27 6.79
N PRO A 39 -8.09 2.21 6.55
CA PRO A 39 -8.37 1.25 5.49
C PRO A 39 -9.65 0.48 5.82
N ARG A 40 -10.52 0.36 4.83
CA ARG A 40 -11.74 -0.45 4.92
C ARG A 40 -11.51 -1.73 4.14
N PHE A 41 -11.83 -2.86 4.75
CA PHE A 41 -11.66 -4.18 4.12
C PHE A 41 -13.05 -4.72 3.72
N PRO A 42 -13.37 -4.82 2.42
CA PRO A 42 -14.66 -5.34 1.96
C PRO A 42 -14.87 -6.83 2.28
N ALA A 43 -13.79 -7.57 2.51
CA ALA A 43 -13.80 -8.97 2.91
C ALA A 43 -12.94 -9.17 4.18
N PRO A 44 -13.18 -10.22 4.99
CA PRO A 44 -12.33 -10.52 6.12
C PRO A 44 -10.87 -10.69 5.70
N ALA A 45 -10.00 -9.85 6.23
CA ALA A 45 -8.55 -9.91 6.01
C ALA A 45 -7.87 -10.20 7.35
N GLY A 46 -7.62 -11.47 7.65
CA GLY A 46 -6.83 -11.85 8.84
C GLY A 46 -5.40 -11.31 8.73
N ASP A 47 -4.80 -11.52 7.56
CA ASP A 47 -3.55 -10.91 7.12
C ASP A 47 -3.86 -9.81 6.09
N ASP A 48 -3.64 -8.55 6.48
CA ASP A 48 -3.90 -7.37 5.65
C ASP A 48 -2.86 -7.16 4.54
N SER A 49 -1.81 -7.98 4.51
CA SER A 49 -0.71 -7.92 3.55
C SER A 49 -0.56 -9.20 2.71
N ALA A 50 -1.47 -10.16 2.86
CA ALA A 50 -1.50 -11.34 2.00
C ALA A 50 -1.86 -10.95 0.54
N PRO A 51 -1.19 -11.52 -0.47
CA PRO A 51 -1.58 -11.31 -1.87
C PRO A 51 -3.05 -11.67 -2.09
N GLY A 52 -3.76 -10.81 -2.84
CA GLY A 52 -5.20 -10.90 -3.04
C GLY A 52 -6.04 -10.14 -2.01
N THR A 53 -5.46 -9.65 -0.91
CA THR A 53 -6.17 -8.76 0.02
C THR A 53 -6.55 -7.46 -0.69
N VAL A 54 -7.81 -7.08 -0.55
CA VAL A 54 -8.37 -5.83 -1.08
C VAL A 54 -8.75 -4.92 0.08
N PHE A 55 -8.38 -3.64 -0.03
CA PHE A 55 -8.78 -2.62 0.93
C PHE A 55 -9.02 -1.28 0.22
N GLU A 56 -9.72 -0.38 0.89
CA GLU A 56 -10.11 0.91 0.35
C GLU A 56 -9.69 2.04 1.30
N THR A 57 -9.24 3.16 0.74
CA THR A 57 -8.93 4.38 1.49
C THR A 57 -9.60 5.61 0.87
N GLY A 58 -9.78 6.66 1.68
CA GLY A 58 -10.42 7.93 1.30
C GLY A 58 -11.84 8.10 1.86
N GLU A 59 -12.40 9.29 1.65
CA GLU A 59 -13.78 9.64 2.02
C GLU A 59 -14.44 10.48 0.91
N HIS A 60 -15.78 10.58 0.92
CA HIS A 60 -16.56 11.60 0.21
C HIS A 60 -16.20 11.87 -1.27
N GLY A 61 -16.03 10.82 -2.08
CA GLY A 61 -15.98 10.93 -3.55
C GLY A 61 -14.65 10.56 -4.21
N GLU A 62 -13.57 10.44 -3.45
CA GLU A 62 -12.25 10.02 -3.95
C GLU A 62 -11.82 8.69 -3.31
N LEU A 63 -12.63 7.64 -3.52
CA LEU A 63 -12.33 6.31 -3.02
C LEU A 63 -11.18 5.69 -3.83
N THR A 64 -10.13 5.23 -3.14
CA THR A 64 -9.04 4.49 -3.76
C THR A 64 -9.12 3.03 -3.35
N THR A 65 -9.30 2.14 -4.32
CA THR A 65 -9.19 0.70 -4.12
C THR A 65 -7.73 0.27 -4.26
N TRP A 66 -7.29 -0.57 -3.34
CA TRP A 66 -5.96 -1.17 -3.30
C TRP A 66 -6.07 -2.68 -3.33
N VAL A 67 -5.16 -3.32 -4.04
CA VAL A 67 -5.02 -4.78 -4.08
C VAL A 67 -3.58 -5.13 -3.80
N VAL A 68 -3.33 -5.99 -2.82
CA VAL A 68 -2.00 -6.56 -2.60
C VAL A 68 -1.71 -7.52 -3.76
N THR A 69 -0.68 -7.22 -4.56
CA THR A 69 -0.31 -8.01 -5.74
C THR A 69 0.85 -8.97 -5.49
N GLY A 70 1.64 -8.75 -4.44
CA GLY A 70 2.73 -9.63 -4.07
C GLY A 70 3.34 -9.28 -2.73
N ARG A 71 3.95 -10.27 -2.07
CA ARG A 71 4.63 -10.11 -0.79
C ARG A 71 5.79 -11.10 -0.66
N GLU A 72 6.90 -10.59 -0.16
CA GLU A 72 8.03 -11.34 0.41
C GLU A 72 8.17 -10.86 1.85
N ALA A 73 7.88 -11.73 2.82
CA ALA A 73 7.75 -11.33 4.22
C ALA A 73 9.04 -10.67 4.75
N GLY A 74 8.91 -9.47 5.33
CA GLY A 74 10.03 -8.70 5.88
C GLY A 74 10.91 -8.00 4.84
N TRP A 75 10.62 -8.15 3.55
CA TRP A 75 11.48 -7.63 2.48
C TRP A 75 10.75 -6.74 1.49
N ARG A 76 9.58 -7.18 0.99
CA ARG A 76 8.89 -6.51 -0.12
C ARG A 76 7.38 -6.71 -0.07
N VAL A 77 6.63 -5.66 -0.39
CA VAL A 77 5.20 -5.73 -0.67
C VAL A 77 4.88 -4.88 -1.89
N SER A 78 3.95 -5.34 -2.71
CA SER A 78 3.49 -4.64 -3.91
C SER A 78 1.97 -4.52 -3.92
N TYR A 79 1.50 -3.38 -4.42
CA TYR A 79 0.10 -3.03 -4.50
C TYR A 79 -0.24 -2.54 -5.90
N ALA A 80 -1.45 -2.87 -6.36
CA ALA A 80 -2.14 -2.10 -7.37
C ALA A 80 -3.08 -1.11 -6.67
N ARG A 81 -3.18 0.11 -7.19
CA ARG A 81 -4.11 1.13 -6.69
C ARG A 81 -4.92 1.75 -7.82
N LEU A 82 -6.18 2.05 -7.54
CA LEU A 82 -7.11 2.65 -8.48
C LEU A 82 -8.00 3.66 -7.75
N THR A 83 -7.96 4.91 -8.21
CA THR A 83 -8.94 5.95 -7.89
C THR A 83 -9.75 6.20 -9.17
N PRO A 84 -11.03 5.76 -9.26
CA PRO A 84 -11.84 5.89 -10.47
C PRO A 84 -11.88 7.32 -11.01
N GLY A 85 -11.75 7.48 -12.32
CA GLY A 85 -11.77 8.79 -12.99
C GLY A 85 -10.54 9.69 -12.73
N SER A 86 -9.60 9.26 -11.88
CA SER A 86 -8.46 10.08 -11.44
C SER A 86 -7.12 9.43 -11.80
N ARG A 87 -6.78 8.29 -11.20
CA ARG A 87 -5.46 7.67 -11.35
C ARG A 87 -5.45 6.19 -11.06
N ALA A 88 -4.57 5.46 -11.75
CA ALA A 88 -4.25 4.07 -11.49
C ALA A 88 -2.74 3.87 -11.53
N GLY A 89 -2.23 2.91 -10.77
CA GLY A 89 -0.81 2.60 -10.77
C GLY A 89 -0.45 1.47 -9.81
N THR A 90 0.85 1.24 -9.70
CA THR A 90 1.41 0.28 -8.74
C THR A 90 2.31 0.99 -7.75
N VAL A 91 2.40 0.41 -6.55
CA VAL A 91 3.31 0.84 -5.49
C VAL A 91 4.08 -0.38 -5.03
N THR A 92 5.39 -0.25 -4.85
CA THR A 92 6.23 -1.27 -4.23
C THR A 92 6.98 -0.62 -3.08
N VAL A 93 6.92 -1.27 -1.93
CA VAL A 93 7.77 -0.98 -0.78
C VAL A 93 8.74 -2.13 -0.63
N GLU A 94 10.03 -1.83 -0.54
CA GLU A 94 11.09 -2.80 -0.35
C GLU A 94 12.13 -2.27 0.63
N VAL A 95 12.74 -3.16 1.39
CA VAL A 95 13.88 -2.85 2.26
C VAL A 95 15.06 -2.50 1.36
N GLY A 96 15.70 -1.36 1.62
CA GLY A 96 16.89 -0.94 0.90
C GLY A 96 18.12 -1.78 1.27
N GLU A 97 19.02 -1.95 0.30
CA GLU A 97 20.37 -2.48 0.53
C GLU A 97 21.20 -1.62 1.49
#